data_AF-A0A945E4I1-F1
#
_entry.id   AF-A0A945E4I1-F1
#
_cell.length_a   1.000
_cell.length_b   1.000
_cell.length_c   1.000
_cell.angle_alpha   90.00
_cell.angle_beta   90.00
_cell.angle_gamma   90.00
#
_symmetry.space_group_name_H-M   'P 1'
#
loop_
_entity.id
_entity.type
_entity.pdbx_description
1 polymer ?
#
loop_
_entity_poly.entity_id
_entity_poly.type
_entity_poly.pdbx_seq_one_letter_code
_entity_poly.pdbx_strand_id
1 'polypeptide(L)'
;MARSWRPVALVLAGALLAGAGTAGATPELVTPSVEATSDGGPLNAGWRDPGVVHLTFDDGPDQIFTPMLLGLLDDYGAKASFFPLGRNLESRWGGDEIQDLLSRGHAVGNHSFDHRRMTLMHPWAVAADLDTASNLIESLAGFRPSCFRAPYGDHDGTVDAVAASLGMVHAGWTADPQEWRDPWVPVVMAYLSGERHDGSVILLHDRKWLTLHIAAEVLESFTADGWRFAALPACRSDSERRDRIATRGPGDVPVGLVERAWSSGGALHLTGWAFDADMAGGGLEILAATATGPVVAGVTSSDHDFNVVVDPEDAVGPICIWARNAGRERYDTSLGCHLPELDTAERR
;
A
#
# COMPACT_ATOMS: atom_id res chain seq x y z
N MET A 1 14.62 45.90 -29.85
CA MET A 1 13.91 47.17 -30.10
C MET A 1 12.43 46.91 -29.78
N ALA A 2 12.02 47.01 -28.52
CA ALA A 2 11.49 48.20 -27.85
C ALA A 2 10.14 48.69 -28.42
N ARG A 3 9.16 48.80 -27.49
CA ARG A 3 7.89 49.55 -27.53
C ARG A 3 6.70 48.86 -28.20
N SER A 4 5.48 48.93 -27.68
CA SER A 4 4.93 49.76 -26.59
C SER A 4 3.55 49.26 -26.18
N TRP A 5 3.29 49.20 -24.88
CA TRP A 5 1.94 49.28 -24.35
C TRP A 5 1.42 50.72 -24.47
N ARG A 6 0.16 50.87 -24.86
CA ARG A 6 -0.61 52.11 -24.74
C ARG A 6 -1.87 51.84 -23.91
N PRO A 7 -2.20 52.69 -22.93
CA PRO A 7 -3.37 52.53 -22.08
C PRO A 7 -4.61 53.04 -22.81
N VAL A 8 -5.75 52.39 -22.62
CA VAL A 8 -7.06 52.95 -22.98
C VAL A 8 -7.68 53.51 -21.70
N ALA A 9 -8.01 54.80 -21.78
CA ALA A 9 -8.57 55.60 -20.71
C ALA A 9 -10.03 55.24 -20.42
N LEU A 10 -10.38 55.36 -19.13
CA LEU A 10 -11.73 55.31 -18.59
C LEU A 10 -12.66 56.32 -19.28
N VAL A 11 -13.90 55.88 -19.54
CA VAL A 11 -15.07 56.78 -19.59
C VAL A 11 -15.90 56.50 -18.34
N LEU A 12 -15.93 57.47 -17.43
CA LEU A 12 -16.86 57.55 -16.31
C LEU A 12 -18.22 58.03 -16.82
N ALA A 13 -19.24 57.19 -16.69
CA ALA A 13 -20.63 57.64 -16.67
C ALA A 13 -21.20 57.29 -15.29
N GLY A 14 -21.35 58.33 -14.46
CA GLY A 14 -21.96 58.24 -13.16
C GLY A 14 -23.48 58.07 -13.29
N ALA A 15 -24.03 57.15 -12.52
CA ALA A 15 -25.42 57.16 -12.11
C ALA A 15 -25.45 57.03 -10.59
N LEU A 16 -25.72 58.17 -9.93
CA LEU A 16 -26.16 58.25 -8.55
C LEU A 16 -27.57 57.66 -8.46
N LEU A 17 -27.76 56.61 -7.67
CA LEU A 17 -29.05 56.29 -7.07
C LEU A 17 -28.83 55.87 -5.62
N ALA A 18 -29.63 56.50 -4.78
CA ALA A 18 -29.55 56.51 -3.33
C ALA A 18 -29.96 55.18 -2.69
N GLY A 19 -29.15 54.76 -1.72
CA GLY A 19 -29.57 54.37 -0.37
C GLY A 19 -30.73 53.37 -0.21
N ALA A 20 -30.37 52.16 0.20
CA ALA A 20 -31.03 51.48 1.32
C ALA A 20 -29.97 50.61 2.01
N GLY A 21 -29.72 50.88 3.28
CA GLY A 21 -28.73 50.17 4.08
C GLY A 21 -29.16 48.73 4.33
N THR A 22 -28.20 47.81 4.19
CA THR A 22 -28.20 46.54 4.91
C THR A 22 -26.81 46.37 5.50
N ALA A 23 -26.81 45.96 6.77
CA ALA A 23 -25.63 45.80 7.61
C ALA A 23 -24.61 44.85 6.98
N GLY A 24 -23.32 45.17 7.18
CA GLY A 24 -22.22 44.32 6.77
C GLY A 24 -22.30 42.97 7.45
N ALA A 25 -22.44 41.92 6.63
CA ALA A 25 -22.07 40.56 7.02
C ALA A 25 -20.74 40.27 6.32
N THR A 26 -19.68 40.18 7.12
CA THR A 26 -18.44 39.50 6.72
C THR A 26 -18.78 38.05 6.36
N PRO A 27 -18.24 37.47 5.27
CA PRO A 27 -18.42 36.06 5.02
C PRO A 27 -17.63 35.30 6.09
N GLU A 28 -18.36 34.70 7.03
CA GLU A 28 -17.81 33.78 8.01
C GLU A 28 -17.33 32.55 7.25
N LEU A 29 -16.02 32.27 7.35
CA LEU A 29 -15.42 31.03 6.85
C LEU A 29 -16.09 29.87 7.57
N VAL A 30 -17.02 29.20 6.89
CA VAL A 30 -17.59 27.94 7.36
C VAL A 30 -16.48 26.90 7.31
N THR A 31 -15.84 26.68 8.45
CA THR A 31 -15.01 25.48 8.65
C THR A 31 -15.94 24.28 8.61
N PRO A 32 -15.74 23.30 7.71
CA PRO A 32 -16.49 22.06 7.80
C PRO A 32 -16.07 21.36 9.10
N SER A 33 -16.97 21.35 10.07
CA SER A 33 -16.87 20.48 11.24
C SER A 33 -17.03 19.05 10.74
N VAL A 34 -15.90 18.34 10.63
CA VAL A 34 -15.88 16.89 10.51
C VAL A 34 -16.46 16.36 11.82
N GLU A 35 -17.74 16.00 11.81
CA GLU A 35 -18.32 15.23 12.91
C GLU A 35 -17.63 13.87 12.90
N ALA A 36 -16.74 13.66 13.87
CA ALA A 36 -16.16 12.36 14.17
C ALA A 36 -17.30 11.43 14.60
N THR A 37 -17.78 10.59 13.69
CA THR A 37 -18.63 9.45 14.05
C THR A 37 -17.74 8.42 14.74
N SER A 38 -17.61 8.56 16.05
CA SER A 38 -17.03 7.54 16.92
C SER A 38 -18.04 6.40 17.09
N ASP A 39 -18.07 5.47 16.16
CA ASP A 39 -18.66 4.14 16.35
C ASP A 39 -17.79 3.09 15.64
N GLY A 40 -16.51 3.06 16.01
CA GLY A 40 -15.66 1.90 15.82
C GLY A 40 -15.79 1.03 17.06
N GLY A 41 -16.45 -0.13 16.93
CA GLY A 41 -16.37 -1.21 17.92
C GLY A 41 -14.90 -1.54 18.25
N PRO A 42 -14.62 -2.24 19.35
CA PRO A 42 -13.28 -2.34 19.91
C PRO A 42 -12.31 -2.86 18.85
N LEU A 43 -11.49 -1.95 18.32
CA LEU A 43 -10.28 -2.25 17.61
C LEU A 43 -9.55 -3.27 18.47
N ASN A 44 -9.20 -4.45 17.92
CA ASN A 44 -8.05 -5.15 18.47
C ASN A 44 -6.94 -4.11 18.49
N ALA A 45 -6.56 -3.73 19.72
CA ALA A 45 -5.76 -2.55 20.03
C ALA A 45 -4.71 -2.32 18.96
N GLY A 46 -4.74 -1.12 18.35
CA GLY A 46 -3.89 -0.73 17.23
C GLY A 46 -2.49 -1.32 17.36
N TRP A 47 -2.02 -1.89 16.26
CA TRP A 47 -0.68 -2.46 16.11
C TRP A 47 0.29 -1.56 16.86
N ARG A 48 0.90 -2.06 17.95
CA ARG A 48 1.85 -1.24 18.72
C ARG A 48 3.20 -1.43 18.08
N ASP A 49 3.31 -0.96 16.84
CA ASP A 49 4.50 -1.09 16.01
C ASP A 49 5.26 0.26 16.08
N PRO A 50 6.30 0.36 16.94
CA PRO A 50 6.89 1.65 17.25
C PRO A 50 7.54 2.29 16.02
N GLY A 51 7.19 3.54 15.75
CA GLY A 51 7.65 4.28 14.57
C GLY A 51 7.19 3.70 13.24
N VAL A 52 6.11 2.92 13.21
CA VAL A 52 5.52 2.36 11.98
C VAL A 52 4.14 2.98 11.72
N VAL A 53 3.84 3.25 10.45
CA VAL A 53 2.52 3.59 9.91
C VAL A 53 2.15 2.54 8.88
N HIS A 54 0.93 2.01 8.93
CA HIS A 54 0.42 1.06 7.94
C HIS A 54 -0.44 1.80 6.92
N LEU A 55 0.07 1.93 5.70
CA LEU A 55 -0.74 2.35 4.56
C LEU A 55 -1.59 1.18 4.08
N THR A 56 -2.88 1.42 3.88
CA THR A 56 -3.80 0.39 3.41
C THR A 56 -4.67 0.93 2.28
N PHE A 57 -4.96 0.07 1.30
CA PHE A 57 -5.63 0.47 0.08
C PHE A 57 -6.81 -0.46 -0.24
N ASP A 58 -8.01 0.11 -0.29
CA ASP A 58 -9.26 -0.60 -0.56
C ASP A 58 -9.72 -0.42 -2.00
N ASP A 59 -10.66 -1.29 -2.40
CA ASP A 59 -11.40 -1.31 -3.66
C ASP A 59 -10.64 -1.74 -4.92
N GLY A 60 -9.32 -1.87 -4.84
CA GLY A 60 -8.51 -2.29 -5.96
C GLY A 60 -8.82 -3.69 -6.47
N PRO A 61 -8.03 -4.16 -7.44
CA PRO A 61 -7.03 -3.36 -8.15
C PRO A 61 -7.61 -2.47 -9.24
N ASP A 62 -7.01 -1.31 -9.42
CA ASP A 62 -7.11 -0.51 -10.64
C ASP A 62 -5.90 -0.75 -11.57
N GLN A 63 -6.13 -0.81 -12.88
CA GLN A 63 -5.09 -1.14 -13.88
C GLN A 63 -4.05 -0.04 -14.08
N ILE A 64 -4.39 1.21 -13.73
CA ILE A 64 -3.52 2.37 -13.93
C ILE A 64 -2.95 2.81 -12.59
N PHE A 65 -3.80 2.98 -11.59
CA PHE A 65 -3.40 3.60 -10.33
C PHE A 65 -2.62 2.64 -9.43
N THR A 66 -3.00 1.35 -9.36
CA THR A 66 -2.28 0.40 -8.50
C THR A 66 -0.82 0.22 -8.91
N PRO A 67 -0.46 0.03 -10.20
CA PRO A 67 0.95 -0.04 -10.60
C PRO A 67 1.73 1.26 -10.33
N MET A 68 1.11 2.43 -10.50
CA MET A 68 1.74 3.72 -10.15
C MET A 68 2.00 3.82 -8.65
N LEU A 69 1.06 3.36 -7.83
CA LEU A 69 1.18 3.33 -6.38
C LEU A 69 2.28 2.37 -5.92
N LEU A 70 2.41 1.19 -6.55
CA LEU A 70 3.50 0.25 -6.26
C LEU A 70 4.87 0.88 -6.53
N GLY A 71 5.03 1.57 -7.66
CA GLY A 71 6.26 2.31 -7.96
C GLY A 71 6.55 3.42 -6.93
N LEU A 72 5.52 4.18 -6.55
CA LEU A 72 5.64 5.22 -5.51
C LEU A 72 6.04 4.63 -4.15
N LEU A 73 5.50 3.48 -3.76
CA LEU A 73 5.90 2.81 -2.52
C LEU A 73 7.36 2.34 -2.58
N ASP A 74 7.79 1.82 -3.73
CA ASP A 74 9.18 1.42 -3.98
C ASP A 74 10.16 2.60 -3.87
N ASP A 75 9.81 3.79 -4.36
CA ASP A 75 10.64 5.01 -4.24
C ASP A 75 10.97 5.39 -2.79
N TYR A 76 10.17 4.93 -1.82
CA TYR A 76 10.36 5.13 -0.38
C TYR A 76 10.70 3.85 0.38
N GLY A 77 10.86 2.72 -0.32
CA GLY A 77 11.04 1.41 0.28
C GLY A 77 9.87 0.98 1.18
N ALA A 78 8.71 1.62 1.03
CA ALA A 78 7.53 1.42 1.84
C ALA A 78 6.82 0.11 1.50
N LYS A 79 6.14 -0.47 2.50
CA LYS A 79 5.27 -1.64 2.32
C LYS A 79 3.88 -1.32 2.83
N ALA A 80 2.86 -1.88 2.18
CA ALA A 80 1.46 -1.57 2.41
C ALA A 80 0.59 -2.84 2.33
N SER A 81 -0.67 -2.72 2.72
CA SER A 81 -1.68 -3.77 2.58
C SER A 81 -2.77 -3.38 1.61
N PHE A 82 -3.12 -4.29 0.72
CA PHE A 82 -4.14 -4.09 -0.31
C PHE A 82 -5.33 -4.99 -0.03
N PHE A 83 -6.54 -4.43 -0.09
CA PHE A 83 -7.81 -5.10 0.11
C PHE A 83 -8.59 -5.03 -1.20
N PRO A 84 -8.29 -5.93 -2.15
CA PRO A 84 -8.99 -5.95 -3.42
C PRO A 84 -10.42 -6.46 -3.30
N LEU A 85 -11.29 -5.97 -4.20
CA LEU A 85 -12.58 -6.58 -4.45
C LEU A 85 -12.43 -7.80 -5.33
N GLY A 86 -13.12 -8.89 -4.97
CA GLY A 86 -13.11 -10.12 -5.77
C GLY A 86 -13.48 -9.86 -7.24
N ARG A 87 -14.54 -9.08 -7.50
CA ARG A 87 -14.96 -8.75 -8.87
C ARG A 87 -13.91 -7.97 -9.69
N ASN A 88 -13.00 -7.24 -9.03
CA ASN A 88 -11.96 -6.47 -9.71
C ASN A 88 -10.75 -7.34 -10.05
N LEU A 89 -10.49 -8.39 -9.27
CA LEU A 89 -9.47 -9.40 -9.61
C LEU A 89 -9.83 -10.18 -10.88
N GLU A 90 -11.13 -10.36 -11.18
CA GLU A 90 -11.56 -10.96 -12.46
C GLU A 90 -11.28 -10.04 -13.67
N SER A 91 -11.03 -8.74 -13.44
CA SER A 91 -11.14 -7.68 -14.44
C SER A 91 -9.84 -7.31 -15.17
N ARG A 92 -8.89 -8.25 -15.34
CA ARG A 92 -7.57 -8.14 -16.03
C ARG A 92 -6.35 -7.92 -15.14
N TRP A 93 -6.44 -8.18 -13.83
CA TRP A 93 -5.24 -8.50 -13.03
C TRP A 93 -5.06 -10.01 -13.01
N GLY A 94 -3.91 -10.49 -13.47
CA GLY A 94 -3.56 -11.91 -13.50
C GLY A 94 -2.83 -12.35 -12.23
N GLY A 95 -2.40 -13.62 -12.24
CA GLY A 95 -1.63 -14.19 -11.14
C GLY A 95 -0.25 -13.54 -10.99
N ASP A 96 0.37 -13.15 -12.09
CA ASP A 96 1.70 -12.53 -12.07
C ASP A 96 1.67 -11.17 -11.36
N GLU A 97 0.61 -10.37 -11.50
CA GLU A 97 0.47 -9.07 -10.83
C GLU A 97 0.30 -9.18 -9.31
N ILE A 98 -0.51 -10.15 -8.84
CA ILE A 98 -0.63 -10.42 -7.40
C ILE A 98 0.69 -10.96 -6.84
N GLN A 99 1.38 -11.84 -7.58
CA GLN A 99 2.69 -12.35 -7.17
C GLN A 99 3.76 -11.25 -7.16
N ASP A 100 3.71 -10.28 -8.06
CA ASP A 100 4.58 -9.10 -8.06
C ASP A 100 4.34 -8.23 -6.82
N LEU A 101 3.07 -7.91 -6.52
CA LEU A 101 2.68 -7.17 -5.31
C LEU A 101 3.22 -7.86 -4.03
N LEU A 102 3.06 -9.18 -3.94
CA LEU A 102 3.56 -9.97 -2.82
C LEU A 102 5.09 -10.03 -2.80
N SER A 103 5.74 -10.15 -3.96
CA SER A 103 7.21 -10.21 -4.06
C SER A 103 7.88 -8.92 -3.62
N ARG A 104 7.25 -7.77 -3.91
CA ARG A 104 7.66 -6.46 -3.39
C ARG A 104 7.46 -6.31 -1.88
N GLY A 105 6.90 -7.32 -1.22
CA GLY A 105 6.69 -7.33 0.22
C GLY A 105 5.46 -6.55 0.66
N HIS A 106 4.45 -6.37 -0.19
CA HIS A 106 3.13 -5.93 0.25
C HIS A 106 2.31 -7.13 0.77
N ALA A 107 1.17 -6.88 1.39
CA ALA A 107 0.23 -7.92 1.82
C ALA A 107 -1.13 -7.75 1.12
N VAL A 108 -1.87 -8.86 0.99
CA VAL A 108 -3.20 -8.88 0.39
C VAL A 108 -4.24 -9.40 1.41
N GLY A 109 -5.33 -8.66 1.55
CA GLY A 109 -6.50 -9.04 2.35
C GLY A 109 -7.73 -9.28 1.47
N ASN A 110 -8.87 -9.50 2.10
CA ASN A 110 -10.16 -9.67 1.41
C ASN A 110 -11.06 -8.43 1.64
N HIS A 111 -11.58 -7.81 0.57
CA HIS A 111 -12.52 -6.69 0.70
C HIS A 111 -13.95 -7.02 0.27
N SER A 112 -14.37 -8.28 0.39
CA SER A 112 -15.59 -8.83 -0.20
C SER A 112 -15.52 -8.97 -1.72
N PHE A 113 -16.54 -9.60 -2.31
CA PHE A 113 -16.66 -9.72 -3.75
C PHE A 113 -17.33 -8.48 -4.38
N ASP A 114 -18.47 -8.04 -3.82
CA ASP A 114 -19.35 -7.04 -4.44
C ASP A 114 -19.40 -5.67 -3.74
N HIS A 115 -18.69 -5.49 -2.63
CA HIS A 115 -18.69 -4.26 -1.82
C HIS A 115 -20.08 -3.95 -1.23
N ARG A 116 -20.78 -4.99 -0.74
CA ARG A 116 -22.10 -4.87 -0.10
C ARG A 116 -21.98 -4.62 1.40
N ARG A 117 -22.98 -3.94 1.98
CA ARG A 117 -23.10 -3.78 3.44
C ARG A 117 -23.41 -5.13 4.09
N MET A 118 -22.40 -5.74 4.70
CA MET A 118 -22.48 -7.11 5.22
C MET A 118 -23.47 -7.25 6.38
N THR A 119 -23.62 -6.21 7.20
CA THR A 119 -24.60 -6.17 8.32
C THR A 119 -26.06 -6.19 7.86
N LEU A 120 -26.32 -5.92 6.57
CA LEU A 120 -27.65 -6.01 5.95
C LEU A 120 -27.88 -7.33 5.20
N MET A 121 -26.89 -8.23 5.23
CA MET A 121 -26.95 -9.51 4.54
C MET A 121 -27.25 -10.64 5.52
N HIS A 122 -27.84 -11.73 5.01
CA HIS A 122 -27.91 -12.96 5.79
C HIS A 122 -26.49 -13.52 6.03
N PRO A 123 -26.22 -14.17 7.18
CA PRO A 123 -24.88 -14.70 7.50
C PRO A 123 -24.31 -15.65 6.44
N TRP A 124 -25.15 -16.51 5.86
CA TRP A 124 -24.74 -17.40 4.78
C TRP A 124 -24.34 -16.66 3.50
N ALA A 125 -24.95 -15.49 3.24
CA ALA A 125 -24.61 -14.65 2.10
C ALA A 125 -23.30 -13.90 2.35
N VAL A 126 -23.04 -13.45 3.58
CA VAL A 126 -21.73 -12.90 3.99
C VAL A 126 -20.63 -13.95 3.79
N ALA A 127 -20.88 -15.18 4.25
CA ALA A 127 -19.93 -16.28 4.09
C ALA A 127 -19.63 -16.56 2.61
N ALA A 128 -20.67 -16.67 1.77
CA ALA A 128 -20.51 -16.91 0.34
C ALA A 128 -19.76 -15.78 -0.38
N ASP A 129 -20.03 -14.52 -0.03
CA ASP A 129 -19.39 -13.34 -0.62
C ASP A 129 -17.89 -13.31 -0.28
N LEU A 130 -17.55 -13.46 1.00
CA LEU A 130 -16.18 -13.54 1.48
C LEU A 130 -15.43 -14.76 0.91
N ASP A 131 -16.05 -15.94 0.92
CA ASP A 131 -15.41 -17.17 0.46
C ASP A 131 -15.14 -17.13 -1.05
N THR A 132 -16.04 -16.54 -1.84
CA THR A 132 -15.85 -16.35 -3.29
C THR A 132 -14.63 -15.48 -3.56
N ALA A 133 -14.51 -14.34 -2.87
CA ALA A 133 -13.34 -13.48 -2.99
C ALA A 133 -12.05 -14.19 -2.52
N SER A 134 -12.11 -14.94 -1.41
CA SER A 134 -10.96 -15.70 -0.91
C SER A 134 -10.51 -16.82 -1.85
N ASN A 135 -11.45 -17.51 -2.53
CA ASN A 135 -11.12 -18.52 -3.54
C ASN A 135 -10.36 -17.91 -4.72
N LEU A 136 -10.77 -16.71 -5.15
CA LEU A 136 -10.09 -16.01 -6.23
C LEU A 136 -8.70 -15.53 -5.79
N ILE A 137 -8.58 -14.93 -4.61
CA ILE A 137 -7.28 -14.52 -4.03
C ILE A 137 -6.36 -15.74 -3.92
N GLU A 138 -6.83 -16.87 -3.40
CA GLU A 138 -6.04 -18.10 -3.29
C GLU A 138 -5.53 -18.59 -4.65
N SER A 139 -6.35 -18.53 -5.69
CA SER A 139 -5.93 -18.95 -7.04
C SER A 139 -4.79 -18.09 -7.62
N LEU A 140 -4.64 -16.84 -7.17
CA LEU A 140 -3.65 -15.88 -7.65
C LEU A 140 -2.42 -15.82 -6.74
N ALA A 141 -2.65 -15.74 -5.43
CA ALA A 141 -1.63 -15.62 -4.39
C ALA A 141 -1.02 -16.97 -3.97
N GLY A 142 -1.77 -18.06 -4.11
CA GLY A 142 -1.41 -19.41 -3.65
C GLY A 142 -1.85 -19.73 -2.22
N PHE A 143 -2.35 -18.75 -1.47
CA PHE A 143 -2.86 -18.93 -0.11
C PHE A 143 -4.16 -18.13 0.10
N ARG A 144 -5.00 -18.59 1.03
CA ARG A 144 -6.20 -17.85 1.44
C ARG A 144 -5.82 -16.64 2.29
N PRO A 145 -6.49 -15.49 2.14
CA PRO A 145 -6.24 -14.32 2.97
C PRO A 145 -6.57 -14.61 4.44
N SER A 146 -5.73 -14.11 5.35
CA SER A 146 -5.88 -14.23 6.81
C SER A 146 -6.57 -13.01 7.44
N CYS A 147 -6.82 -11.97 6.65
CA CYS A 147 -7.52 -10.76 7.08
C CYS A 147 -8.59 -10.37 6.06
N PHE A 148 -9.63 -9.69 6.54
CA PHE A 148 -10.62 -9.05 5.70
C PHE A 148 -10.89 -7.63 6.20
N ARG A 149 -11.40 -6.77 5.32
CA ARG A 149 -11.93 -5.46 5.69
C ARG A 149 -13.36 -5.36 5.20
N ALA A 150 -14.28 -5.06 6.11
CA ALA A 150 -15.69 -4.93 5.75
C ALA A 150 -15.89 -3.66 4.89
N PRO A 151 -16.62 -3.75 3.76
CA PRO A 151 -17.04 -2.58 3.01
C PRO A 151 -17.68 -1.52 3.92
N TYR A 152 -17.34 -0.25 3.70
CA TYR A 152 -17.76 0.89 4.53
C TYR A 152 -17.32 0.84 6.01
N GLY A 153 -16.50 -0.14 6.41
CA GLY A 153 -16.23 -0.44 7.82
C GLY A 153 -17.45 -0.98 8.57
N ASP A 154 -18.49 -1.41 7.85
CA ASP A 154 -19.78 -1.79 8.39
C ASP A 154 -19.77 -3.29 8.76
N HIS A 155 -19.39 -3.58 10.01
CA HIS A 155 -19.32 -4.93 10.58
C HIS A 155 -19.99 -5.00 11.96
N ASP A 156 -20.44 -6.20 12.32
CA ASP A 156 -20.96 -6.53 13.64
C ASP A 156 -20.44 -7.91 14.09
N GLY A 157 -20.81 -8.34 15.30
CA GLY A 157 -20.36 -9.63 15.83
C GLY A 157 -20.79 -10.84 14.98
N THR A 158 -21.83 -10.71 14.14
CA THR A 158 -22.24 -11.77 13.22
C THR A 158 -21.29 -11.83 12.02
N VAL A 159 -20.99 -10.67 11.42
CA VAL A 159 -20.02 -10.56 10.32
C VAL A 159 -18.64 -11.06 10.77
N ASP A 160 -18.18 -10.63 11.96
CA ASP A 160 -16.90 -11.03 12.52
C ASP A 160 -16.82 -12.54 12.78
N ALA A 161 -17.91 -13.14 13.32
CA ALA A 161 -17.96 -14.58 13.56
C ALA A 161 -17.94 -15.38 12.25
N VAL A 162 -18.61 -14.90 11.20
CA VAL A 162 -18.57 -15.51 9.87
C VAL A 162 -17.16 -15.43 9.29
N ALA A 163 -16.51 -14.27 9.31
CA ALA A 163 -15.15 -14.11 8.81
C ALA A 163 -14.15 -14.98 9.59
N ALA A 164 -14.27 -15.03 10.92
CA ALA A 164 -13.45 -15.89 11.77
C ALA A 164 -13.62 -17.39 11.41
N SER A 165 -14.83 -17.82 11.06
CA SER A 165 -15.09 -19.20 10.58
C SER A 165 -14.40 -19.53 9.25
N LEU A 166 -14.04 -18.50 8.48
CA LEU A 166 -13.26 -18.59 7.23
C LEU A 166 -11.76 -18.34 7.46
N GLY A 167 -11.31 -18.23 8.72
CA GLY A 167 -9.91 -18.00 9.07
C GLY A 167 -9.44 -16.55 8.93
N MET A 168 -10.37 -15.58 8.83
CA MET A 168 -10.04 -14.17 8.65
C MET A 168 -10.33 -13.34 9.90
N VAL A 169 -9.47 -12.36 10.17
CA VAL A 169 -9.69 -11.31 11.17
C VAL A 169 -10.03 -9.97 10.52
N HIS A 170 -10.90 -9.18 11.14
CA HIS A 170 -11.22 -7.84 10.63
C HIS A 170 -10.03 -6.89 10.80
N ALA A 171 -9.61 -6.26 9.71
CA ALA A 171 -8.56 -5.26 9.67
C ALA A 171 -9.18 -3.86 9.53
N GLY A 172 -9.43 -3.19 10.67
CA GLY A 172 -9.91 -1.81 10.71
C GLY A 172 -8.84 -0.79 10.33
N TRP A 173 -9.12 0.49 10.63
CA TRP A 173 -8.19 1.61 10.48
C TRP A 173 -8.29 2.56 11.68
N THR A 174 -7.28 3.41 11.85
CA THR A 174 -7.28 4.46 12.89
C THR A 174 -7.39 5.87 12.30
N ALA A 175 -7.07 6.04 11.02
CA ALA A 175 -7.18 7.31 10.31
C ALA A 175 -7.89 7.12 8.96
N ASP A 176 -8.97 7.86 8.74
CA ASP A 176 -9.72 7.92 7.48
C ASP A 176 -9.77 9.37 7.00
N PRO A 177 -8.91 9.76 6.05
CA PRO A 177 -8.90 11.11 5.50
C PRO A 177 -10.10 11.38 4.58
N GLN A 178 -10.93 10.37 4.32
CA GLN A 178 -12.09 10.41 3.45
C GLN A 178 -11.75 10.96 2.07
N GLU A 179 -10.61 10.56 1.54
CA GLU A 179 -10.09 11.01 0.26
C GLU A 179 -11.01 10.65 -0.92
N TRP A 180 -11.87 9.65 -0.72
CA TRP A 180 -12.95 9.32 -1.64
C TRP A 180 -13.97 10.45 -1.85
N ARG A 181 -14.05 11.44 -0.95
CA ARG A 181 -14.83 12.70 -1.06
C ARG A 181 -14.08 13.84 -1.75
N ASP A 182 -12.90 13.56 -2.29
CA ASP A 182 -12.02 14.50 -2.99
C ASP A 182 -11.65 15.78 -2.17
N PRO A 183 -11.21 15.64 -0.90
CA PRO A 183 -10.73 16.76 -0.06
C PRO A 183 -9.42 17.37 -0.59
N TRP A 184 -9.10 18.58 -0.12
CA TRP A 184 -7.83 19.24 -0.46
C TRP A 184 -6.66 18.58 0.29
N VAL A 185 -5.57 18.26 -0.42
CA VAL A 185 -4.43 17.49 0.13
C VAL A 185 -3.86 18.09 1.42
N PRO A 186 -3.63 19.42 1.56
CA PRO A 186 -3.17 19.99 2.83
C PRO A 186 -4.11 19.77 4.02
N VAL A 187 -5.43 19.68 3.81
CA VAL A 187 -6.39 19.35 4.87
C VAL A 187 -6.21 17.89 5.29
N VAL A 188 -6.07 17.00 4.31
CA VAL A 188 -5.78 15.58 4.57
C VAL A 188 -4.47 15.43 5.34
N MET A 189 -3.39 16.12 4.91
CA MET A 189 -2.09 16.03 5.57
C MET A 189 -2.11 16.57 7.00
N ALA A 190 -2.84 17.66 7.26
CA ALA A 190 -3.01 18.19 8.61
C ALA A 190 -3.74 17.18 9.52
N TYR A 191 -4.80 16.53 9.01
CA TYR A 191 -5.52 15.48 9.73
C TYR A 191 -4.62 14.26 9.99
N LEU A 192 -4.00 13.70 8.95
CA LEU A 192 -3.16 12.50 9.07
C LEU A 192 -1.96 12.73 9.99
N SER A 193 -1.37 13.92 9.98
CA SER A 193 -0.27 14.26 10.91
C SER A 193 -0.72 14.28 12.36
N GLY A 194 -1.99 14.66 12.64
CA GLY A 194 -2.58 14.65 13.97
C GLY A 194 -2.98 13.25 14.45
N GLU A 195 -3.40 12.38 13.54
CA GLU A 195 -3.78 10.99 13.85
C GLU A 195 -2.59 10.02 13.87
N ARG A 196 -1.41 10.45 13.42
CA ARG A 196 -0.21 9.60 13.34
C ARG A 196 0.29 9.18 14.73
N HIS A 197 0.37 7.87 14.94
CA HIS A 197 0.94 7.24 16.14
C HIS A 197 1.52 5.86 15.79
N ASP A 198 2.20 5.23 16.75
CA ASP A 198 2.78 3.89 16.61
C ASP A 198 1.72 2.88 16.14
N GLY A 199 1.97 2.29 14.96
CA GLY A 199 1.10 1.41 14.19
C GLY A 199 -0.29 1.94 13.87
N SER A 200 -0.39 3.26 13.69
CA SER A 200 -1.54 3.89 13.04
C SER A 200 -1.78 3.25 11.65
N VAL A 201 -3.06 3.04 11.33
CA VAL A 201 -3.50 2.43 10.08
C VAL A 201 -4.28 3.47 9.29
N ILE A 202 -3.76 3.85 8.13
CA ILE A 202 -4.37 4.84 7.24
C ILE A 202 -5.17 4.09 6.16
N LEU A 203 -6.45 4.40 6.07
CA LEU A 203 -7.33 3.96 4.99
C LEU A 203 -7.17 4.89 3.78
N LEU A 204 -6.91 4.30 2.62
CA LEU A 204 -6.95 4.95 1.31
C LEU A 204 -7.58 3.99 0.28
N HIS A 205 -7.79 4.44 -0.96
CA HIS A 205 -8.29 3.62 -2.06
C HIS A 205 -7.37 3.70 -3.29
N ASP A 206 -6.86 2.57 -3.80
CA ASP A 206 -5.91 2.48 -4.92
C ASP A 206 -6.55 2.63 -6.32
N ARG A 207 -7.78 3.14 -6.39
CA ARG A 207 -8.52 3.45 -7.62
C ARG A 207 -8.74 4.95 -7.86
N LYS A 208 -8.02 5.80 -7.12
CA LYS A 208 -8.21 7.26 -7.10
C LYS A 208 -6.91 7.98 -7.42
N TRP A 209 -6.98 8.94 -8.34
CA TRP A 209 -5.86 9.84 -8.63
C TRP A 209 -5.37 10.60 -7.39
N LEU A 210 -6.30 11.10 -6.56
CA LEU A 210 -5.98 11.84 -5.35
C LEU A 210 -5.16 11.00 -4.34
N THR A 211 -5.37 9.68 -4.30
CA THR A 211 -4.60 8.77 -3.45
C THR A 211 -3.11 8.80 -3.75
N LEU A 212 -2.71 8.92 -5.03
CA LEU A 212 -1.29 9.01 -5.39
C LEU A 212 -0.63 10.27 -4.80
N HIS A 213 -1.35 11.39 -4.79
CA HIS A 213 -0.83 12.64 -4.20
C HIS A 213 -0.77 12.59 -2.68
N ILE A 214 -1.81 12.05 -2.03
CA ILE A 214 -1.81 11.87 -0.58
C ILE A 214 -0.70 10.89 -0.16
N ALA A 215 -0.58 9.75 -0.84
CA ALA A 215 0.44 8.76 -0.55
C ALA A 215 1.85 9.36 -0.73
N ALA A 216 2.10 10.14 -1.79
CA ALA A 216 3.40 10.77 -2.00
C ALA A 216 3.77 11.72 -0.86
N GLU A 217 2.84 12.60 -0.46
CA GLU A 217 3.06 13.56 0.62
C GLU A 217 3.21 12.86 1.99
N VAL A 218 2.44 11.80 2.25
CA VAL A 218 2.57 10.98 3.47
C VAL A 218 3.93 10.28 3.49
N LEU A 219 4.32 9.63 2.39
CA LEU A 219 5.60 8.95 2.29
C LEU A 219 6.77 9.92 2.48
N GLU A 220 6.74 11.09 1.84
CA GLU A 220 7.78 12.12 1.98
C GLU A 220 7.85 12.65 3.42
N SER A 221 6.74 13.21 3.92
CA SER A 221 6.71 13.89 5.21
C SER A 221 6.93 12.96 6.39
N PHE A 222 6.33 11.76 6.38
CA PHE A 222 6.43 10.86 7.53
C PHE A 222 7.78 10.14 7.53
N THR A 223 8.37 9.83 6.37
CA THR A 223 9.74 9.34 6.30
C THR A 223 10.73 10.38 6.84
N ALA A 224 10.54 11.66 6.48
CA ALA A 224 11.37 12.76 7.01
C ALA A 224 11.25 12.89 8.54
N ASP A 225 10.09 12.56 9.10
CA ASP A 225 9.84 12.52 10.55
C ASP A 225 10.32 11.20 11.21
N GLY A 226 10.89 10.27 10.44
CA GLY A 226 11.48 9.01 10.93
C GLY A 226 10.51 7.85 11.06
N TRP A 227 9.33 7.94 10.45
CA TRP A 227 8.37 6.82 10.38
C TRP A 227 8.72 5.84 9.27
N ARG A 228 8.40 4.58 9.50
CA ARG A 228 8.53 3.48 8.53
C ARG A 228 7.16 2.99 8.11
N PHE A 229 7.12 2.30 6.98
CA PHE A 229 5.88 1.79 6.41
C PHE A 229 5.96 0.28 6.24
N ALA A 230 5.06 -0.43 6.91
CA ALA A 230 4.97 -1.88 6.85
C ALA A 230 3.56 -2.32 6.46
N ALA A 231 3.46 -3.47 5.80
CA ALA A 231 2.18 -4.13 5.60
C ALA A 231 1.60 -4.58 6.96
N LEU A 232 0.27 -4.67 7.07
CA LEU A 232 -0.43 -5.16 8.25
C LEU A 232 -0.01 -6.61 8.58
N PRO A 233 0.44 -6.90 9.82
CA PRO A 233 0.81 -8.25 10.21
C PRO A 233 -0.36 -9.25 10.12
N ALA A 234 -1.59 -8.83 10.41
CA ALA A 234 -2.79 -9.68 10.29
C ALA A 234 -3.02 -10.24 8.88
N CYS A 235 -2.48 -9.59 7.85
CA CYS A 235 -2.70 -9.95 6.45
C CYS A 235 -1.55 -10.78 5.86
N ARG A 236 -0.60 -11.22 6.71
CA ARG A 236 0.46 -12.15 6.33
C ARG A 236 0.02 -13.58 6.59
N SER A 237 0.65 -14.51 5.86
CA SER A 237 0.50 -15.95 6.07
C SER A 237 1.85 -16.56 6.41
N ASP A 238 1.92 -17.32 7.50
CA ASP A 238 3.14 -18.05 7.88
C ASP A 238 3.54 -19.11 6.84
N SER A 239 2.59 -19.56 6.02
CA SER A 239 2.83 -20.53 4.95
C SER A 239 3.11 -19.88 3.59
N GLU A 240 3.18 -18.55 3.51
CA GLU A 240 3.30 -17.78 2.27
C GLU A 240 4.39 -18.36 1.34
N ARG A 241 5.60 -18.60 1.84
CA ARG A 241 6.71 -19.17 1.05
C ARG A 241 6.35 -20.52 0.44
N ARG A 242 5.88 -21.46 1.26
CA ARG A 242 5.53 -22.82 0.84
C ARG A 242 4.42 -22.80 -0.22
N ASP A 243 3.38 -22.01 0.04
CA ASP A 243 2.19 -21.94 -0.80
C ASP A 243 2.49 -21.26 -2.13
N ARG A 244 3.21 -20.13 -2.12
CA ARG A 244 3.61 -19.43 -3.35
C ARG A 244 4.49 -20.30 -4.24
N ILE A 245 5.51 -20.97 -3.67
CA ILE A 245 6.36 -21.91 -4.41
C ILE A 245 5.52 -23.04 -5.03
N ALA A 246 4.57 -23.61 -4.28
CA ALA A 246 3.72 -24.71 -4.75
C ALA A 246 2.83 -24.35 -5.95
N THR A 247 2.56 -23.05 -6.18
CA THR A 247 1.78 -22.61 -7.35
C THR A 247 2.61 -22.41 -8.63
N ARG A 248 3.95 -22.42 -8.54
CA ARG A 248 4.80 -22.11 -9.69
C ARG A 248 5.10 -23.35 -10.54
N GLY A 249 5.01 -23.19 -11.85
CA GLY A 249 5.41 -24.17 -12.85
C GLY A 249 6.44 -23.64 -13.85
N PRO A 250 7.04 -24.50 -14.68
CA PRO A 250 8.02 -24.09 -15.68
C PRO A 250 7.48 -22.98 -16.60
N GLY A 251 8.29 -21.93 -16.79
CA GLY A 251 7.95 -20.75 -17.57
C GLY A 251 7.27 -19.63 -16.78
N ASP A 252 6.82 -19.84 -15.54
CA ASP A 252 6.30 -18.79 -14.65
C ASP A 252 7.41 -17.80 -14.26
N VAL A 253 7.04 -16.56 -13.91
CA VAL A 253 8.03 -15.61 -13.35
C VAL A 253 8.45 -16.03 -11.94
N PRO A 254 9.68 -15.71 -11.51
CA PRO A 254 10.11 -15.98 -10.14
C PRO A 254 9.17 -15.37 -9.10
N VAL A 255 9.17 -15.93 -7.90
CA VAL A 255 8.50 -15.37 -6.72
C VAL A 255 9.48 -15.32 -5.57
N GLY A 256 9.32 -14.36 -4.67
CA GLY A 256 10.19 -14.27 -3.51
C GLY A 256 9.68 -13.30 -2.46
N LEU A 257 10.48 -13.08 -1.43
CA LEU A 257 10.25 -12.06 -0.42
C LEU A 257 11.57 -11.74 0.27
N VAL A 258 11.86 -10.45 0.47
CA VAL A 258 12.86 -10.02 1.45
C VAL A 258 12.23 -10.09 2.85
N GLU A 259 12.83 -10.87 3.73
CA GLU A 259 12.34 -11.08 5.10
C GLU A 259 13.01 -10.14 6.10
N ARG A 260 14.23 -9.68 5.80
CA ARG A 260 14.98 -8.74 6.65
C ARG A 260 15.91 -7.87 5.83
N ALA A 261 15.96 -6.59 6.19
CA ALA A 261 16.89 -5.61 5.65
C ALA A 261 17.52 -4.84 6.81
N TRP A 262 18.84 -4.69 6.88
CA TRP A 262 19.49 -3.91 7.94
C TRP A 262 20.80 -3.29 7.47
N SER A 263 21.22 -2.20 8.13
CA SER A 263 22.55 -1.63 7.89
C SER A 263 23.58 -2.24 8.83
N SER A 264 24.76 -2.59 8.31
CA SER A 264 25.92 -2.93 9.12
C SER A 264 27.22 -2.63 8.38
N GLY A 265 28.12 -1.91 9.04
CA GLY A 265 29.42 -1.53 8.47
C GLY A 265 29.31 -0.59 7.27
N GLY A 266 28.22 0.18 7.19
CA GLY A 266 27.93 1.04 6.04
C GLY A 266 27.26 0.32 4.86
N ALA A 267 27.18 -1.02 4.87
CA ALA A 267 26.50 -1.80 3.83
C ALA A 267 25.05 -2.11 4.19
N LEU A 268 24.20 -2.31 3.17
CA LEU A 268 22.86 -2.86 3.31
C LEU A 268 22.93 -4.38 3.20
N HIS A 269 22.40 -5.08 4.21
CA HIS A 269 22.30 -6.53 4.24
C HIS A 269 20.85 -6.94 4.09
N LEU A 270 20.59 -7.90 3.20
CA LEU A 270 19.26 -8.38 2.85
C LEU A 270 19.23 -9.91 2.93
N THR A 271 18.27 -10.44 3.66
CA THR A 271 17.98 -11.88 3.67
C THR A 271 16.54 -12.14 3.29
N GLY A 272 16.32 -13.22 2.56
CA GLY A 272 14.99 -13.64 2.14
C GLY A 272 15.07 -14.89 1.30
N TRP A 273 14.05 -15.12 0.49
CA TRP A 273 13.98 -16.26 -0.40
C TRP A 273 13.48 -15.85 -1.78
N ALA A 274 13.90 -16.60 -2.80
CA ALA A 274 13.38 -16.47 -4.15
C ALA A 274 13.39 -17.82 -4.86
N PHE A 275 12.35 -18.07 -5.64
CA PHE A 275 12.14 -19.34 -6.32
C PHE A 275 11.72 -19.10 -7.76
N ASP A 276 12.33 -19.87 -8.66
CA ASP A 276 11.95 -19.97 -10.06
C ASP A 276 11.84 -21.47 -10.38
N ALA A 277 10.71 -21.89 -10.92
CA ALA A 277 10.47 -23.29 -11.27
C ALA A 277 11.41 -23.80 -12.38
N ASP A 278 11.90 -22.90 -13.24
CA ASP A 278 12.90 -23.21 -14.26
C ASP A 278 14.31 -23.40 -13.65
N MET A 279 14.50 -23.02 -12.38
CA MET A 279 15.72 -23.23 -11.60
C MET A 279 15.42 -23.80 -10.20
N ALA A 280 14.61 -24.86 -10.16
CA ALA A 280 14.12 -25.48 -8.92
C ALA A 280 15.20 -26.08 -7.99
N GLY A 281 16.48 -26.12 -8.40
CA GLY A 281 17.60 -26.59 -7.58
C GLY A 281 18.30 -25.48 -6.77
N GLY A 282 17.85 -24.23 -6.87
CA GLY A 282 18.58 -23.06 -6.35
C GLY A 282 19.63 -22.53 -7.33
N GLY A 283 20.39 -21.52 -6.91
CA GLY A 283 21.35 -20.81 -7.75
C GLY A 283 20.75 -19.62 -8.50
N LEU A 284 19.50 -19.24 -8.19
CA LEU A 284 18.81 -18.12 -8.81
C LEU A 284 19.53 -16.82 -8.47
N GLU A 285 19.92 -16.06 -9.48
CA GLU A 285 20.66 -14.81 -9.26
C GLU A 285 19.74 -13.73 -8.66
N ILE A 286 20.25 -13.06 -7.63
CA ILE A 286 19.64 -11.89 -7.03
C ILE A 286 20.40 -10.66 -7.50
N LEU A 287 19.69 -9.76 -8.17
CA LEU A 287 20.22 -8.53 -8.72
C LEU A 287 19.96 -7.38 -7.73
N ALA A 288 20.91 -6.47 -7.59
CA ALA A 288 20.73 -5.23 -6.84
C ALA A 288 20.97 -4.02 -7.73
N ALA A 289 20.15 -2.98 -7.57
CA ALA A 289 20.36 -1.69 -8.22
C ALA A 289 21.64 -1.01 -7.69
N THR A 290 22.45 -0.48 -8.60
CA THR A 290 23.59 0.38 -8.30
C THR A 290 23.57 1.61 -9.22
N ALA A 291 24.37 2.64 -8.96
CA ALA A 291 24.44 3.81 -9.84
C ALA A 291 24.92 3.49 -11.27
N THR A 292 25.63 2.37 -11.45
CA THR A 292 26.12 1.94 -12.78
C THR A 292 25.19 0.94 -13.47
N GLY A 293 24.10 0.55 -12.82
CA GLY A 293 23.13 -0.43 -13.29
C GLY A 293 23.02 -1.65 -12.38
N PRO A 294 22.10 -2.58 -12.66
CA PRO A 294 21.90 -3.77 -11.85
C PRO A 294 23.13 -4.69 -11.89
N VAL A 295 23.54 -5.20 -10.72
CA VAL A 295 24.63 -6.19 -10.59
C VAL A 295 24.13 -7.44 -9.89
N VAL A 296 24.75 -8.59 -10.17
CA VAL A 296 24.49 -9.82 -9.40
C VAL A 296 25.10 -9.65 -8.01
N ALA A 297 24.24 -9.55 -7.01
CA ALA A 297 24.63 -9.31 -5.62
C ALA A 297 24.61 -10.59 -4.77
N GLY A 298 23.96 -11.65 -5.26
CA GLY A 298 23.97 -12.97 -4.64
C GLY A 298 23.28 -14.02 -5.51
N VAL A 299 23.22 -15.25 -4.98
CA VAL A 299 22.43 -16.34 -5.56
C VAL A 299 21.66 -17.06 -4.45
N THR A 300 20.55 -17.70 -4.80
CA THR A 300 19.81 -18.52 -3.83
C THR A 300 20.52 -19.85 -3.55
N SER A 301 20.38 -20.35 -2.32
CA SER A 301 20.81 -21.69 -1.92
C SER A 301 19.90 -22.77 -2.52
N SER A 302 20.23 -24.04 -2.28
CA SER A 302 19.34 -25.17 -2.62
C SER A 302 18.01 -25.15 -1.85
N ASP A 303 17.98 -24.47 -0.71
CA ASP A 303 16.75 -24.25 0.06
C ASP A 303 15.97 -23.02 -0.43
N HIS A 304 16.51 -22.29 -1.43
CA HIS A 304 15.96 -21.07 -2.04
C HIS A 304 16.17 -19.78 -1.24
N ASP A 305 16.98 -19.82 -0.18
CA ASP A 305 17.34 -18.65 0.62
C ASP A 305 18.47 -17.85 -0.05
N PHE A 306 18.43 -16.52 0.09
CA PHE A 306 19.54 -15.66 -0.29
C PHE A 306 20.02 -14.82 0.90
N ASN A 307 21.30 -14.46 0.86
CA ASN A 307 21.89 -13.43 1.69
C ASN A 307 22.72 -12.53 0.79
N VAL A 308 22.38 -11.25 0.75
CA VAL A 308 22.90 -10.27 -0.20
C VAL A 308 23.43 -9.07 0.58
N VAL A 309 24.61 -8.61 0.21
CA VAL A 309 25.22 -7.41 0.78
C VAL A 309 25.43 -6.42 -0.36
N VAL A 310 24.92 -5.20 -0.19
CA VAL A 310 25.00 -4.13 -1.18
C VAL A 310 25.64 -2.92 -0.53
N ASP A 311 26.75 -2.44 -1.09
CA ASP A 311 27.39 -1.21 -0.65
C ASP A 311 26.60 0.01 -1.17
N PRO A 312 26.04 0.86 -0.29
CA PRO A 312 25.20 1.98 -0.67
C PRO A 312 26.01 3.22 -1.07
N GLU A 313 27.33 3.13 -1.28
CA GLU A 313 28.20 4.28 -1.57
C GLU A 313 27.75 5.09 -2.81
N ASP A 314 26.89 4.48 -3.64
CA ASP A 314 26.31 5.07 -4.85
C ASP A 314 24.77 5.25 -4.80
N ALA A 315 24.11 4.90 -3.69
CA ALA A 315 22.65 4.91 -3.59
C ALA A 315 22.12 6.13 -2.80
N VAL A 316 21.41 7.04 -3.49
CA VAL A 316 20.60 8.09 -2.86
C VAL A 316 19.17 7.59 -2.77
N GLY A 317 18.86 6.78 -1.74
CA GLY A 317 17.50 6.27 -1.51
C GLY A 317 17.44 4.75 -1.27
N PRO A 318 16.23 4.16 -1.32
CA PRO A 318 16.05 2.72 -1.21
C PRO A 318 16.81 1.94 -2.29
N ILE A 319 17.32 0.77 -1.91
CA ILE A 319 17.97 -0.15 -2.86
C ILE A 319 16.93 -1.18 -3.32
N CYS A 320 16.67 -1.20 -4.62
CA CYS A 320 15.80 -2.16 -5.27
C CYS A 320 16.57 -3.43 -5.63
N ILE A 321 15.94 -4.58 -5.40
CA ILE A 321 16.50 -5.88 -5.78
C ILE A 321 15.51 -6.71 -6.59
N TRP A 322 16.03 -7.63 -7.40
CA TRP A 322 15.23 -8.51 -8.25
C TRP A 322 15.74 -9.95 -8.20
N ALA A 323 14.83 -10.90 -8.36
CA ALA A 323 15.19 -12.27 -8.71
C ALA A 323 15.25 -12.38 -10.24
N ARG A 324 16.42 -12.73 -10.79
CA ARG A 324 16.60 -12.89 -12.23
C ARG A 324 15.75 -14.05 -12.74
N ASN A 325 14.99 -13.83 -13.79
CA ASN A 325 14.18 -14.87 -14.42
C ASN A 325 15.08 -15.85 -15.17
N ALA A 326 15.05 -17.14 -14.78
CA ALA A 326 15.83 -18.20 -15.41
C ALA A 326 15.12 -18.86 -16.59
N GLY A 327 13.82 -18.62 -16.71
CA GLY A 327 12.95 -19.15 -17.75
C GLY A 327 13.02 -18.39 -19.07
N ARG A 328 11.87 -18.22 -19.72
CA ARG A 328 11.79 -17.41 -20.95
C ARG A 328 12.01 -15.94 -20.61
N GLU A 329 12.71 -15.21 -21.48
CA GLU A 329 12.90 -13.75 -21.36
C GLU A 329 11.53 -13.02 -21.29
N ARG A 330 11.06 -12.80 -20.06
CA ARG A 330 9.94 -11.92 -19.72
C ARG A 330 10.50 -10.72 -18.97
N TYR A 331 10.45 -10.75 -17.66
CA TYR A 331 11.02 -9.75 -16.78
C TYR A 331 11.52 -10.43 -15.50
N ASP A 332 12.49 -9.78 -14.85
CA ASP A 332 12.98 -10.15 -13.53
C ASP A 332 11.96 -9.72 -12.48
N THR A 333 11.69 -10.58 -11.49
CA THR A 333 10.70 -10.28 -10.45
C THR A 333 11.27 -9.31 -9.45
N SER A 334 10.60 -8.16 -9.25
CA SER A 334 10.96 -7.22 -8.19
C SER A 334 10.74 -7.88 -6.82
N LEU A 335 11.75 -7.83 -5.96
CA LEU A 335 11.58 -8.14 -4.53
C LEU A 335 11.41 -6.86 -3.71
N GLY A 336 11.06 -5.76 -4.37
CA GLY A 336 10.83 -4.44 -3.80
C GLY A 336 12.11 -3.66 -3.54
N CYS A 337 11.94 -2.40 -3.17
CA CYS A 337 13.03 -1.55 -2.72
C CYS A 337 13.07 -1.44 -1.20
N HIS A 338 14.28 -1.36 -0.65
CA HIS A 338 14.50 -1.49 0.80
C HIS A 338 15.41 -0.38 1.29
N LEU A 339 14.99 0.25 2.39
CA LEU A 339 15.85 1.15 3.14
C LEU A 339 16.67 0.34 4.16
N PRO A 340 17.88 0.81 4.51
CA PRO A 340 18.59 0.23 5.65
C PRO A 340 17.78 0.46 6.92
N GLU A 341 17.30 -0.61 7.58
CA GLU A 341 16.79 -0.45 8.94
C GLU A 341 17.93 0.04 9.83
N LEU A 342 17.71 1.17 10.51
CA LEU A 342 18.60 1.62 11.58
C LEU A 342 18.43 0.62 12.72
N ASP A 343 19.53 -0.04 13.10
CA ASP A 343 19.53 -0.98 14.21
C ASP A 343 18.96 -0.29 15.46
N THR A 344 17.88 -0.86 15.99
CA THR A 344 17.18 -0.37 17.19
C THR A 344 18.08 -0.33 18.43
N ALA A 345 19.27 -0.94 18.37
CA ALA A 345 20.31 -0.87 19.40
C ALA A 345 20.93 0.52 19.58
N GLU A 346 20.88 1.43 18.59
CA GLU A 346 21.48 2.78 18.69
C GLU A 346 20.53 3.85 19.28
N ARG A 347 19.28 3.48 19.63
CA ARG A 347 18.32 4.38 20.31
C ARG A 347 18.19 4.05 21.80
N ARG A 348 19.31 4.07 22.55
CA ARG A 348 19.31 4.09 24.03
C ARG A 348 20.00 5.32 24.58
#